data_AF-A0A1Z5JFE9-F1
#
_entry.id   AF-A0A1Z5JFE9-F1
#
_cell.length_a   1.000
_cell.length_b   1.000
_cell.length_c   1.000
_cell.angle_alpha   90.00
_cell.angle_beta   90.00
_cell.angle_gamma   90.00
#
_symmetry.space_group_name_H-M   'P 1'
#
loop_
_entity.id
_entity.type
_entity.pdbx_description
1 polymer ?
#
loop_
_entity_poly.entity_id
_entity_poly.type
_entity_poly.pdbx_seq_one_letter_code
_entity_poly.pdbx_strand_id
1 'polypeptide(L)'
;MLQPNPTLYLKNIDWKIKKPFLRRALYSLFTRHGKVHEVIVLRREGLRGQAWIIFDDVQAAVAALQAEQGFTLFGKDLVIEFAKAPSDRISRRDGTYVPKAKRAKTDDKRADENEGTTAATAVPAATPLPEAPPSKYLLADNLPQECNEMMLGMLFRQYAGFKEVRMPRPGLAFVEFEDEPHATLAKNGLNGFQITANDRLNLNYGKN
;
A
#
# COMPACT_ATOMS: atom_id res chain seq x y z
N MET A 1 5.37 -27.36 -12.35
CA MET A 1 6.31 -26.23 -12.36
C MET A 1 5.52 -24.95 -12.18
N LEU A 2 5.93 -24.07 -11.26
CA LEU A 2 5.30 -22.76 -11.11
C LEU A 2 5.71 -21.88 -12.29
N GLN A 3 4.75 -21.13 -12.84
CA GLN A 3 5.02 -20.19 -13.93
C GLN A 3 5.89 -19.03 -13.42
N PRO A 4 6.78 -18.47 -14.26
CA PRO A 4 7.59 -17.31 -13.91
C PRO A 4 6.72 -16.17 -13.37
N ASN A 5 7.07 -15.68 -12.19
CA ASN A 5 6.34 -14.64 -11.49
C ASN A 5 7.34 -13.59 -10.99
N PRO A 6 7.07 -12.29 -11.16
CA PRO A 6 7.92 -11.23 -10.63
C PRO A 6 7.99 -11.20 -9.10
N THR A 7 7.11 -11.94 -8.42
CA THR A 7 7.17 -12.16 -6.97
C THR A 7 7.82 -13.50 -6.64
N LEU A 8 8.92 -13.43 -5.89
CA LEU A 8 9.59 -14.60 -5.31
C LEU A 8 9.13 -14.82 -3.88
N TYR A 9 8.97 -16.08 -3.53
CA TYR A 9 8.67 -16.56 -2.20
C TYR A 9 9.90 -17.26 -1.62
N LEU A 10 10.33 -16.79 -0.45
CA LEU A 10 11.48 -17.32 0.27
C LEU A 10 11.02 -18.09 1.50
N LYS A 11 11.60 -19.27 1.70
CA LYS A 11 11.45 -20.11 2.87
C LYS A 11 12.81 -20.30 3.56
N ASN A 12 12.75 -20.94 4.72
CA ASN A 12 13.92 -21.32 5.51
C ASN A 12 14.76 -20.14 6.04
N ILE A 13 14.13 -18.97 6.23
CA ILE A 13 14.80 -17.80 6.79
C ILE A 13 14.89 -17.91 8.31
N ASP A 14 15.97 -17.38 8.91
CA ASP A 14 16.04 -17.28 10.36
C ASP A 14 15.11 -16.18 10.92
N TRP A 15 14.12 -16.61 11.70
CA TRP A 15 13.09 -15.73 12.26
C TRP A 15 13.57 -14.99 13.52
N LYS A 16 14.70 -15.41 14.12
CA LYS A 16 15.30 -14.77 15.30
C LYS A 16 15.92 -13.40 14.99
N ILE A 17 16.41 -13.22 13.76
CA ILE A 17 16.95 -11.95 13.26
C ILE A 17 15.89 -10.85 13.42
N LYS A 18 16.22 -9.56 13.60
CA LYS A 18 15.21 -8.48 13.69
C LYS A 18 14.62 -8.15 12.31
N LYS A 19 13.31 -7.89 12.23
CA LYS A 19 12.58 -7.63 10.95
C LYS A 19 13.20 -6.52 10.09
N PRO A 20 13.55 -5.32 10.62
CA PRO A 20 14.14 -4.27 9.79
C PRO A 20 15.50 -4.67 9.22
N PHE A 21 16.33 -5.37 10.00
CA PHE A 21 17.64 -5.84 9.57
C PHE A 21 17.53 -6.91 8.49
N LEU A 22 16.66 -7.90 8.69
CA LEU A 22 16.38 -8.95 7.70
C LEU A 22 15.86 -8.35 6.38
N ARG A 23 14.94 -7.37 6.44
CA ARG A 23 14.42 -6.69 5.25
C ARG A 23 15.53 -5.99 4.47
N ARG A 24 16.43 -5.29 5.17
CA ARG A 24 17.56 -4.58 4.54
C ARG A 24 18.55 -5.56 3.91
N ALA A 25 18.88 -6.65 4.59
CA ALA A 25 19.76 -7.68 4.07
C ALA A 25 19.20 -8.34 2.80
N LEU A 26 17.92 -8.72 2.82
CA LEU A 26 17.24 -9.26 1.64
C LEU A 26 17.21 -8.23 0.50
N TYR A 27 16.86 -6.98 0.77
CA TYR A 27 16.87 -5.92 -0.25
C TYR A 27 18.27 -5.76 -0.89
N SER A 28 19.31 -5.70 -0.06
CA SER A 28 20.70 -5.60 -0.53
C SER A 28 21.15 -6.80 -1.36
N LEU A 29 20.70 -8.02 -1.01
CA LEU A 29 21.02 -9.22 -1.77
C LEU A 29 20.34 -9.23 -3.14
N PHE A 30 19.05 -8.88 -3.19
CA PHE A 30 18.24 -9.04 -4.39
C PHE A 30 18.33 -7.86 -5.37
N THR A 31 18.75 -6.66 -4.94
CA THR A 31 18.86 -5.50 -5.82
C THR A 31 19.91 -5.61 -6.93
N ARG A 32 20.83 -6.59 -6.85
CA ARG A 32 21.84 -6.84 -7.88
C ARG A 32 21.27 -7.47 -9.15
N HIS A 33 20.14 -8.17 -9.02
CA HIS A 33 19.48 -8.90 -10.11
C HIS A 33 18.45 -8.06 -10.84
N GLY A 34 17.99 -6.98 -10.21
CA GLY A 34 17.07 -6.02 -10.80
C GLY A 34 16.47 -5.10 -9.75
N LYS A 35 15.59 -4.21 -10.20
CA LYS A 35 14.92 -3.26 -9.33
C LYS A 35 13.89 -3.96 -8.44
N VAL A 36 14.17 -4.00 -7.14
CA VAL A 36 13.26 -4.54 -6.13
C VAL A 36 12.21 -3.49 -5.81
N HIS A 37 10.94 -3.81 -6.04
CA HIS A 37 9.81 -2.97 -5.68
C HIS A 37 9.61 -2.96 -4.17
N GLU A 38 9.54 -4.16 -3.58
CA GLU A 38 9.30 -4.30 -2.15
C GLU A 38 9.79 -5.64 -1.61
N VAL A 39 10.20 -5.63 -0.34
CA VAL A 39 10.50 -6.82 0.46
C VAL A 39 9.49 -6.93 1.60
N ILE A 40 8.70 -8.00 1.59
CA ILE A 40 7.69 -8.28 2.61
C ILE A 40 8.19 -9.41 3.51
N VAL A 41 8.29 -9.13 4.80
CA VAL A 41 8.65 -10.13 5.83
C VAL A 41 7.51 -10.21 6.84
N LEU A 42 6.96 -11.41 6.99
CA LEU A 42 5.87 -11.70 7.93
C LEU A 42 6.41 -12.50 9.12
N ARG A 43 5.84 -12.28 10.31
CA ARG A 43 6.25 -12.95 11.56
C ARG A 43 5.09 -13.49 12.38
N ARG A 44 3.91 -13.54 11.76
CA ARG A 44 2.73 -14.15 12.37
C ARG A 44 2.96 -15.65 12.55
N GLU A 45 2.22 -16.26 13.46
CA GLU A 45 2.21 -17.72 13.61
C GLU A 45 1.88 -18.39 12.26
N GLY A 46 2.62 -19.43 11.91
CA GLY A 46 2.55 -20.07 10.58
C GLY A 46 3.29 -19.37 9.44
N LEU A 47 3.72 -18.11 9.61
CA LEU A 47 4.43 -17.31 8.59
C LEU A 47 5.87 -16.95 8.98
N ARG A 48 6.38 -17.52 10.08
CA ARG A 48 7.77 -17.30 10.51
C ARG A 48 8.74 -17.96 9.53
N GLY A 49 9.88 -17.30 9.30
CA GLY A 49 10.92 -17.79 8.40
C GLY A 49 10.54 -17.71 6.92
N GLN A 50 9.57 -16.86 6.59
CA GLN A 50 9.07 -16.66 5.23
C GLN A 50 9.16 -15.19 4.83
N ALA A 51 9.46 -14.95 3.56
CA ALA A 51 9.48 -13.62 2.97
C ALA A 51 9.02 -13.64 1.50
N TRP A 52 8.62 -12.47 1.01
CA TRP A 52 8.33 -12.25 -0.39
C TRP A 52 9.20 -11.11 -0.92
N ILE A 53 9.78 -11.31 -2.09
CA ILE A 53 10.54 -10.30 -2.82
C ILE A 53 9.76 -10.00 -4.10
N ILE A 54 9.39 -8.74 -4.27
CA ILE A 54 8.62 -8.27 -5.41
C ILE A 54 9.57 -7.48 -6.30
N PHE A 55 9.81 -7.96 -7.52
CA PHE A 55 10.57 -7.25 -8.54
C PHE A 55 9.65 -6.42 -9.43
N ASP A 56 10.20 -5.36 -10.01
CA ASP A 56 9.53 -4.60 -11.08
C ASP A 56 9.45 -5.41 -12.40
N ASP A 57 10.31 -6.41 -12.58
CA ASP A 57 10.42 -7.22 -13.81
C ASP A 57 10.48 -8.72 -13.50
N VAL A 58 9.89 -9.53 -14.39
CA VAL A 58 9.84 -11.00 -14.29
C VAL A 58 11.21 -11.61 -14.57
N GLN A 59 11.98 -11.06 -15.52
CA GLN A 59 13.31 -11.60 -15.84
C GLN A 59 14.27 -11.44 -14.67
N ALA A 60 14.22 -10.29 -13.99
CA ALA A 60 14.95 -10.07 -12.74
C ALA A 60 14.64 -11.12 -11.67
N ALA A 61 13.36 -11.51 -11.53
CA ALA A 61 12.94 -12.55 -10.58
C ALA A 61 13.47 -13.94 -10.96
N VAL A 62 13.47 -14.29 -12.26
CA VAL A 62 14.04 -15.55 -12.76
C VAL A 62 15.55 -15.61 -12.49
N ALA A 63 16.28 -14.54 -12.82
CA ALA A 63 17.71 -14.43 -12.58
C ALA A 63 18.05 -14.54 -11.09
N ALA A 64 17.32 -13.81 -10.24
CA ALA A 64 17.48 -13.86 -8.79
C ALA A 64 17.23 -15.25 -8.21
N LEU A 65 16.20 -15.96 -8.69
CA LEU A 65 15.91 -17.33 -8.25
C LEU A 65 17.07 -18.26 -8.60
N GLN A 66 17.60 -18.19 -9.82
CA GLN A 66 18.70 -19.07 -10.23
C GLN A 66 20.01 -18.76 -9.51
N ALA A 67 20.30 -17.48 -9.27
CA ALA A 67 21.57 -17.04 -8.69
C ALA A 67 21.63 -17.18 -7.15
N GLU A 68 20.50 -17.01 -6.47
CA GLU A 68 20.46 -16.96 -4.99
C GLU A 68 19.79 -18.21 -4.36
N GLN A 69 19.44 -19.22 -5.17
CA GLN A 69 18.93 -20.49 -4.65
C GLN A 69 19.98 -21.17 -3.77
N GLY A 70 19.62 -21.48 -2.52
CA GLY A 70 20.55 -22.08 -1.57
C GLY A 70 21.56 -21.11 -0.97
N PHE A 71 21.42 -19.80 -1.20
CA PHE A 71 22.30 -18.81 -0.59
C PHE A 71 22.18 -18.84 0.94
N THR A 72 23.30 -19.00 1.64
CA THR A 72 23.31 -19.04 3.11
C THR A 72 23.16 -17.62 3.69
N LEU A 73 21.98 -17.29 4.17
CA LEU A 73 21.67 -16.04 4.85
C LEU A 73 21.47 -16.27 6.35
N PHE A 74 22.32 -15.64 7.18
CA PHE A 74 22.28 -15.78 8.65
C PHE A 74 22.36 -17.23 9.15
N GLY A 75 23.19 -18.05 8.48
CA GLY A 75 23.40 -19.45 8.84
C GLY A 75 22.29 -20.39 8.40
N LYS A 76 21.37 -19.95 7.53
CA LYS A 76 20.37 -20.81 6.88
C LYS A 76 20.35 -20.61 5.38
N ASP A 77 20.20 -21.70 4.66
CA ASP A 77 20.15 -21.66 3.19
C ASP A 77 18.76 -21.24 2.73
N LEU A 78 18.71 -20.17 1.94
CA LEU A 78 17.49 -19.65 1.38
C LEU A 78 16.90 -20.64 0.38
N VAL A 79 15.61 -20.93 0.54
CA VAL A 79 14.85 -21.70 -0.44
C VAL A 79 13.94 -20.73 -1.17
N ILE A 80 14.20 -20.52 -2.45
CA ILE A 80 13.47 -19.56 -3.29
C ILE A 80 12.55 -20.33 -4.25
N GLU A 81 11.31 -19.88 -4.33
CA GLU A 81 10.29 -20.40 -5.25
C GLU A 81 9.52 -19.23 -5.88
N PHE A 82 8.96 -19.43 -7.07
CA PHE A 82 7.98 -18.47 -7.59
C PHE A 82 6.72 -18.46 -6.73
N ALA A 83 6.15 -17.27 -6.49
CA ALA A 83 4.89 -17.16 -5.78
C ALA A 83 3.73 -17.77 -6.59
N LYS A 84 2.80 -18.45 -5.91
CA LYS A 84 1.61 -19.09 -6.52
C LYS A 84 0.65 -18.11 -7.19
N ALA A 85 0.66 -16.84 -6.78
CA ALA A 85 -0.12 -15.78 -7.36
C ALA A 85 0.77 -14.54 -7.52
N PRO A 86 0.59 -13.72 -8.56
CA PRO A 86 1.23 -12.41 -8.64
C PRO A 86 0.79 -11.56 -7.45
N SER A 87 1.70 -10.75 -6.91
CA SER A 87 1.36 -9.81 -5.85
C SER A 87 0.30 -8.82 -6.33
N ASP A 88 -0.71 -8.53 -5.50
CA ASP A 88 -1.78 -7.57 -5.81
C ASP A 88 -1.24 -6.17 -6.21
N ARG A 89 0.00 -5.84 -5.82
CA ARG A 89 0.68 -4.59 -6.21
C ARG A 89 1.13 -4.58 -7.67
N ILE A 90 1.49 -5.73 -8.25
CA ILE A 90 1.87 -5.86 -9.66
C ILE A 90 0.62 -5.92 -10.54
N SER A 91 -0.42 -6.64 -10.10
CA SER A 91 -1.70 -6.72 -10.83
C SER A 91 -2.38 -5.35 -11.00
N ARG A 92 -2.16 -4.42 -10.06
CA ARG A 92 -2.62 -3.02 -10.15
C ARG A 92 -1.79 -2.15 -11.11
N ARG A 93 -0.56 -2.54 -11.43
CA ARG A 93 0.39 -1.78 -12.27
C ARG A 93 0.32 -2.16 -13.76
N ASP A 94 0.05 -3.42 -14.07
CA ASP A 94 -0.06 -3.93 -15.45
C ASP A 94 -1.41 -3.65 -16.14
N GLY A 95 -2.38 -3.06 -15.43
CA GLY A 95 -3.69 -2.72 -16.00
C GLY A 95 -4.62 -3.93 -16.27
N THR A 96 -4.15 -5.17 -16.13
CA THR A 96 -4.94 -6.41 -16.30
C THR A 96 -5.65 -6.86 -15.01
N TYR A 97 -5.93 -5.94 -14.07
CA TYR A 97 -6.60 -6.26 -12.81
C TYR A 97 -8.05 -6.66 -13.05
N VAL A 98 -8.34 -7.96 -13.02
CA VAL A 98 -9.70 -8.47 -12.83
C VAL A 98 -9.91 -8.65 -11.32
N PRO A 99 -10.79 -7.83 -10.69
CA PRO A 99 -11.08 -7.96 -9.26
C PRO A 99 -11.62 -9.36 -8.95
N LYS A 100 -10.96 -10.07 -8.04
CA LYS A 100 -11.37 -11.40 -7.55
C LYS A 100 -12.60 -11.35 -6.61
N ALA A 101 -13.43 -10.32 -6.74
CA ALA A 101 -14.72 -10.20 -6.05
C ALA A 101 -15.84 -11.02 -6.72
N LYS A 102 -15.62 -11.59 -7.93
CA LYS A 102 -16.68 -12.30 -8.70
C LYS A 102 -16.32 -13.74 -9.14
N ARG A 103 -15.74 -14.56 -8.27
CA ARG A 103 -15.93 -16.02 -8.37
C ARG A 103 -16.27 -16.58 -6.99
N ALA A 104 -17.53 -16.94 -6.84
CA ALA A 104 -18.19 -17.58 -5.70
C ALA A 104 -18.70 -16.66 -4.57
N LYS A 105 -19.82 -15.99 -4.83
CA LYS A 105 -21.07 -16.44 -4.20
C LYS A 105 -22.17 -16.53 -5.27
N THR A 106 -22.61 -17.77 -5.44
CA THR A 106 -23.74 -18.34 -6.17
C THR A 106 -24.92 -17.38 -6.42
N ASP A 107 -25.33 -17.36 -7.70
CA ASP A 107 -26.69 -17.39 -8.26
C ASP A 107 -27.81 -16.43 -7.78
N ASP A 108 -28.52 -15.93 -8.79
CA ASP A 108 -29.92 -15.44 -8.81
C ASP A 108 -30.21 -13.93 -8.61
N LYS A 109 -30.61 -13.32 -9.76
CA LYS A 109 -31.65 -12.28 -9.98
C LYS A 109 -31.55 -10.92 -9.27
N ARG A 110 -31.98 -9.78 -9.83
CA ARG A 110 -32.45 -9.28 -11.14
C ARG A 110 -32.67 -7.78 -10.93
N ALA A 111 -32.44 -6.96 -11.98
CA ALA A 111 -33.07 -5.66 -12.28
C ALA A 111 -32.82 -4.52 -11.26
N ASP A 112 -32.68 -3.25 -11.59
CA ASP A 112 -32.88 -2.44 -12.81
C ASP A 112 -32.10 -1.13 -12.52
N GLU A 113 -31.28 -0.61 -13.43
CA GLU A 113 -31.54 0.61 -14.22
C GLU A 113 -31.88 1.84 -13.33
N ASN A 114 -31.25 3.01 -13.47
CA ASN A 114 -31.16 3.72 -14.72
C ASN A 114 -30.26 4.99 -14.62
N GLU A 115 -29.62 5.30 -15.76
CA GLU A 115 -29.26 6.62 -16.32
C GLU A 115 -28.44 7.65 -15.50
N GLY A 116 -27.46 8.38 -16.06
CA GLY A 116 -27.00 8.58 -17.44
C GLY A 116 -25.59 9.19 -17.37
N THR A 117 -24.68 9.02 -18.33
CA THR A 117 -24.69 9.48 -19.73
C THR A 117 -23.55 10.49 -19.92
N THR A 118 -22.58 10.03 -20.72
CA THR A 118 -21.70 10.76 -21.66
C THR A 118 -20.60 11.73 -21.20
N ALA A 119 -19.41 11.36 -21.68
CA ALA A 119 -18.52 12.15 -22.55
C ALA A 119 -17.57 13.19 -21.92
N ALA A 120 -16.32 12.75 -21.89
CA ALA A 120 -15.18 13.34 -22.60
C ALA A 120 -14.61 14.71 -22.17
N THR A 121 -13.27 14.66 -22.09
CA THR A 121 -12.29 15.71 -22.42
C THR A 121 -11.86 16.71 -21.34
N ALA A 122 -10.53 16.71 -21.13
CA ALA A 122 -9.63 17.82 -20.84
C ALA A 122 -9.71 18.53 -19.46
N VAL A 123 -8.57 18.50 -18.76
CA VAL A 123 -8.10 19.53 -17.81
C VAL A 123 -8.05 20.89 -18.54
N PRO A 124 -8.14 22.10 -17.89
CA PRO A 124 -7.57 22.42 -16.57
C PRO A 124 -8.35 23.44 -15.68
N ALA A 125 -7.90 23.53 -14.42
CA ALA A 125 -8.04 24.67 -13.49
C ALA A 125 -9.43 25.06 -12.90
N ALA A 126 -9.39 25.31 -11.58
CA ALA A 126 -10.29 26.11 -10.72
C ALA A 126 -11.59 25.48 -10.18
N THR A 127 -11.65 25.35 -8.84
CA THR A 127 -12.53 26.08 -7.87
C THR A 127 -13.02 25.13 -6.76
N PRO A 128 -12.69 25.36 -5.47
CA PRO A 128 -13.15 24.51 -4.37
C PRO A 128 -14.59 24.88 -3.94
N LEU A 129 -15.43 23.86 -3.80
CA LEU A 129 -16.76 23.91 -3.16
C LEU A 129 -16.62 24.10 -1.63
N PRO A 130 -17.69 24.54 -0.93
CA PRO A 130 -17.63 25.44 0.22
C PRO A 130 -16.89 24.79 1.39
N GLU A 131 -15.74 25.38 1.67
CA GLU A 131 -14.79 24.94 2.65
C GLU A 131 -15.29 25.37 4.04
N ALA A 132 -15.52 24.39 4.92
CA ALA A 132 -15.77 24.64 6.33
C ALA A 132 -14.71 25.64 6.89
N PRO A 133 -15.06 26.52 7.84
CA PRO A 133 -14.14 27.56 8.31
C PRO A 133 -12.78 26.95 8.67
N PRO A 134 -11.68 27.57 8.21
CA PRO A 134 -10.37 26.97 8.32
C PRO A 134 -10.04 26.75 9.80
N SER A 135 -9.51 25.57 10.08
CA SER A 135 -9.29 25.08 11.44
C SER A 135 -7.95 24.35 11.49
N LYS A 136 -7.32 24.38 12.66
CA LYS A 136 -6.09 23.61 12.93
C LYS A 136 -6.34 22.10 13.03
N TYR A 137 -7.61 21.68 13.07
CA TYR A 137 -8.01 20.29 13.05
C TYR A 137 -8.46 19.88 11.65
N LEU A 138 -7.93 18.77 11.15
CA LEU A 138 -8.37 18.13 9.90
C LEU A 138 -9.08 16.82 10.19
N LEU A 139 -10.21 16.63 9.53
CA LEU A 139 -10.95 15.39 9.49
C LEU A 139 -10.56 14.61 8.24
N ALA A 140 -10.01 13.42 8.44
CA ALA A 140 -9.75 12.45 7.39
C ALA A 140 -10.90 11.44 7.33
N ASP A 141 -11.66 11.48 6.23
CA ASP A 141 -12.74 10.55 5.94
C ASP A 141 -12.39 9.64 4.75
N ASN A 142 -13.23 8.61 4.55
CA ASN A 142 -13.02 7.57 3.53
C ASN A 142 -11.71 6.79 3.69
N LEU A 143 -11.31 6.57 4.95
CA LEU A 143 -10.12 5.77 5.28
C LEU A 143 -10.46 4.27 5.21
N PRO A 144 -9.61 3.43 4.60
CA PRO A 144 -9.83 1.99 4.67
C PRO A 144 -9.59 1.49 6.11
N GLN A 145 -10.13 0.32 6.44
CA GLN A 145 -9.92 -0.34 7.75
C GLN A 145 -8.43 -0.69 7.99
N GLU A 146 -7.64 -0.71 6.93
CA GLU A 146 -6.18 -0.93 6.97
C GLU A 146 -5.40 0.35 7.27
N CYS A 147 -6.02 1.52 7.12
CA CYS A 147 -5.37 2.79 7.38
C CYS A 147 -5.40 3.06 8.87
N ASN A 148 -4.21 3.00 9.48
CA ASN A 148 -4.03 3.19 10.92
C ASN A 148 -3.48 4.59 11.21
N GLU A 149 -3.71 5.04 12.44
CA GLU A 149 -3.19 6.27 13.02
C GLU A 149 -1.69 6.46 12.77
N MET A 150 -0.90 5.38 12.84
CA MET A 150 0.54 5.43 12.59
C MET A 150 0.91 5.76 11.14
N MET A 151 0.11 5.30 10.16
CA MET A 151 0.33 5.60 8.74
C MET A 151 -0.07 7.04 8.41
N LEU A 152 -1.22 7.47 8.93
CA LEU A 152 -1.66 8.85 8.82
C LEU A 152 -0.64 9.77 9.50
N GLY A 153 -0.15 9.40 10.68
CA GLY A 153 0.85 10.18 11.39
C GLY A 153 2.13 10.34 10.59
N MET A 154 2.60 9.30 9.91
CA MET A 154 3.75 9.42 9.00
C MET A 154 3.46 10.34 7.80
N LEU A 155 2.25 10.27 7.24
CA LEU A 155 1.81 11.11 6.12
C LEU A 155 1.67 12.58 6.53
N PHE A 156 1.18 12.87 7.74
CA PHE A 156 1.00 14.25 8.19
C PHE A 156 2.24 14.85 8.82
N ARG A 157 3.16 14.04 9.38
CA ARG A 157 4.47 14.50 9.88
C ARG A 157 5.38 15.11 8.82
N GLN A 158 5.14 14.84 7.54
CA GLN A 158 5.89 15.50 6.46
C GLN A 158 5.53 16.98 6.30
N TYR A 159 4.41 17.41 6.89
CA TYR A 159 3.98 18.78 6.95
C TYR A 159 4.37 19.39 8.30
N ALA A 160 4.93 20.59 8.28
CA ALA A 160 5.30 21.32 9.49
C ALA A 160 4.05 21.58 10.36
N GLY A 161 4.23 21.61 11.68
CA GLY A 161 3.14 21.85 12.64
C GLY A 161 2.26 20.62 12.93
N PHE A 162 2.57 19.42 12.44
CA PHE A 162 1.84 18.20 12.84
C PHE A 162 2.04 17.92 14.34
N LYS A 163 0.95 17.76 15.09
CA LYS A 163 0.99 17.29 16.49
C LYS A 163 0.67 15.81 16.59
N GLU A 164 -0.57 15.48 16.29
CA GLU A 164 -1.14 14.16 16.58
C GLU A 164 -2.20 13.82 15.55
N VAL A 165 -2.35 12.52 15.27
CA VAL A 165 -3.52 12.00 14.59
C VAL A 165 -4.19 11.02 15.53
N ARG A 166 -5.51 11.01 15.54
CA ARG A 166 -6.35 10.18 16.40
C ARG A 166 -7.42 9.49 15.57
N MET A 167 -7.56 8.19 15.71
CA MET A 167 -8.51 7.38 14.96
C MET A 167 -9.57 6.78 15.89
N PRO A 168 -10.64 7.53 16.23
CA PRO A 168 -11.67 7.04 17.15
C PRO A 168 -12.51 5.91 16.57
N ARG A 169 -12.63 5.83 15.23
CA ARG A 169 -13.36 4.75 14.56
C ARG A 169 -12.73 4.39 13.21
N PRO A 170 -12.83 3.13 12.76
CA PRO A 170 -12.41 2.72 11.43
C PRO A 170 -13.08 3.59 10.37
N GLY A 171 -12.30 4.13 9.43
CA GLY A 171 -12.83 5.01 8.38
C GLY A 171 -12.85 6.50 8.70
N LEU A 172 -12.51 6.91 9.93
CA LEU A 172 -12.44 8.32 10.31
C LEU A 172 -11.23 8.59 11.21
N ALA A 173 -10.41 9.57 10.84
CA ALA A 173 -9.32 10.05 11.68
C ALA A 173 -9.37 11.56 11.83
N PHE A 174 -8.87 12.05 12.95
CA PHE A 174 -8.74 13.46 13.29
C PHE A 174 -7.27 13.78 13.40
N VAL A 175 -6.82 14.80 12.69
CA VAL A 175 -5.43 15.23 12.70
C VAL A 175 -5.38 16.61 13.30
N GLU A 176 -4.61 16.79 14.37
CA GLU A 176 -4.34 18.07 14.99
C GLU A 176 -3.01 18.64 14.48
N PHE A 177 -3.06 19.90 14.06
CA PHE A 177 -1.90 20.72 13.80
C PHE A 177 -1.77 21.83 14.84
N GLU A 178 -0.58 22.37 14.97
CA GLU A 178 -0.25 23.50 15.84
C GLU A 178 -1.01 24.76 15.41
N ASP A 179 -1.01 25.06 14.11
CA ASP A 179 -1.67 26.23 13.54
C ASP A 179 -2.58 25.87 12.36
N GLU A 180 -3.61 26.70 12.17
CA GLU A 180 -4.52 26.67 11.01
C GLU A 180 -3.82 26.73 9.63
N PRO A 181 -2.85 27.64 9.37
CA PRO A 181 -2.16 27.68 8.08
C PRO A 181 -1.42 26.38 7.74
N HIS A 182 -0.84 25.72 8.75
CA HIS A 182 -0.17 24.43 8.60
C HIS A 182 -1.15 23.31 8.23
N ALA A 183 -2.32 23.27 8.91
CA ALA A 183 -3.40 22.34 8.60
C ALA A 183 -3.93 22.53 7.16
N THR A 184 -4.12 23.78 6.74
CA THR A 184 -4.60 24.11 5.38
C THR A 184 -3.66 23.61 4.29
N LEU A 185 -2.35 23.75 4.51
CA LEU A 185 -1.33 23.30 3.56
C LEU A 185 -1.28 21.76 3.45
N ALA A 186 -1.37 21.07 4.59
CA ALA A 186 -1.46 19.61 4.64
C ALA A 186 -2.75 19.11 3.97
N LYS A 187 -3.89 19.76 4.22
CA LYS A 187 -5.16 19.47 3.56
C LYS A 187 -5.03 19.57 2.05
N ASN A 188 -4.56 20.70 1.52
CA ASN A 188 -4.48 20.89 0.07
C ASN A 188 -3.50 19.94 -0.62
N GLY A 189 -2.44 19.52 0.07
CA GLY A 189 -1.46 18.57 -0.47
C GLY A 189 -1.89 17.10 -0.37
N LEU A 190 -2.68 16.74 0.64
CA LEU A 190 -3.09 15.37 0.93
C LEU A 190 -4.56 15.07 0.65
N ASN A 191 -5.38 16.07 0.36
CA ASN A 191 -6.78 15.86 -0.02
C ASN A 191 -6.85 15.24 -1.43
N GLY A 192 -7.60 14.15 -1.56
CA GLY A 192 -7.59 13.30 -2.74
C GLY A 192 -6.34 12.41 -2.86
N PHE A 193 -5.43 12.44 -1.87
CA PHE A 193 -4.23 11.61 -1.87
C PHE A 193 -4.62 10.14 -1.74
N GLN A 194 -4.12 9.32 -2.65
CA GLN A 194 -4.40 7.89 -2.62
C GLN A 194 -3.59 7.23 -1.51
N ILE A 195 -4.14 7.19 -0.29
CA ILE A 195 -3.59 6.44 0.83
C ILE A 195 -3.43 4.97 0.46
N THR A 196 -4.44 4.45 -0.24
CA THR A 196 -4.46 3.10 -0.81
C THR A 196 -4.87 3.20 -2.27
N ALA A 197 -4.52 2.19 -3.05
CA ALA A 197 -4.75 2.21 -4.48
C ALA A 197 -6.24 2.26 -4.90
N ASN A 198 -7.17 2.00 -3.97
CA ASN A 198 -8.61 2.09 -4.20
C ASN A 198 -9.28 3.23 -3.43
N ASP A 199 -8.65 3.74 -2.36
CA ASP A 199 -9.27 4.71 -1.46
C ASP A 199 -8.46 5.99 -1.45
N ARG A 200 -9.15 7.08 -1.76
CA ARG A 200 -8.61 8.43 -1.67
C ARG A 200 -8.90 8.96 -0.28
N LEU A 201 -7.86 9.52 0.32
CA LEU A 201 -7.93 10.30 1.52
C LEU A 201 -8.72 11.57 1.21
N ASN A 202 -9.83 11.74 1.88
CA ASN A 202 -10.58 12.99 1.84
C ASN A 202 -10.29 13.75 3.13
N LEU A 203 -9.85 15.01 2.99
CA LEU A 203 -9.56 15.89 4.11
C LEU A 203 -10.52 17.07 4.13
N ASN A 204 -11.17 17.24 5.26
CA ASN A 204 -12.07 18.34 5.56
C ASN A 204 -11.62 19.06 6.84
N TYR A 205 -12.05 20.31 7.07
CA TYR A 205 -11.76 20.96 8.35
C TYR A 205 -12.64 20.40 9.45
N GLY A 206 -12.01 20.06 10.58
CA GLY A 206 -12.67 19.66 11.80
C GLY A 206 -13.13 20.86 12.61
N LYS A 207 -14.28 20.72 13.29
CA LYS A 207 -14.72 21.72 14.28
C LYS A 207 -13.80 21.67 15.50
N ASN A 208 -13.42 22.85 15.97
CA ASN A 208 -12.64 23.07 17.19
C ASN A 208 -13.46 22.80 18.46
#